data_AF-A0A835YW22-F1
#
_entry.id   AF-A0A835YW22-F1
#
_cell.length_a   1.000
_cell.length_b   1.000
_cell.length_c   1.000
_cell.angle_alpha   90.00
_cell.angle_beta   90.00
_cell.angle_gamma   90.00
#
_symmetry.space_group_name_H-M   'P 1'
#
loop_
_entity.id
_entity.type
_entity.pdbx_description
1 polymer ?
#
loop_
_entity_poly.entity_id
_entity_poly.type
_entity_poly.pdbx_seq_one_letter_code
_entity_poly.pdbx_strand_id
1 'polypeptide(L)'
;MRFVVKDTFKVKIGNEEKFEEFWRERKLSLEGQSGFSSFMLVRGEDDFDETQEGGRLARDGFATFETTTVWLHRMDFDDWRSKKDSPDKKRGFLAMSAEDVAAMLLAPPEQRLYETVVTLPKAAEENVRLGGLFDWEENPDYFDGDLY
;
A
#
# COMPACT_ATOMS: atom_id res chain seq x y z
N MET A 1 6.52 16.80 4.01
CA MET A 1 5.26 16.21 3.50
C MET A 1 5.65 14.97 2.72
N ARG A 2 4.98 13.84 2.95
CA ARG A 2 5.28 12.61 2.22
C ARG A 2 4.71 12.69 0.81
N PHE A 3 5.34 11.98 -0.10
CA PHE A 3 4.89 11.84 -1.48
C PHE A 3 4.47 10.40 -1.72
N VAL A 4 3.32 10.19 -2.35
CA VAL A 4 2.76 8.86 -2.58
C VAL A 4 2.54 8.66 -4.06
N VAL A 5 2.96 7.51 -4.57
CA VAL A 5 2.75 7.10 -5.96
C VAL A 5 1.94 5.83 -5.96
N LYS A 6 0.86 5.84 -6.74
CA LYS A 6 0.01 4.67 -6.96
C LYS A 6 0.03 4.31 -8.42
N ASP A 7 0.27 3.03 -8.72
CA ASP A 7 0.09 2.50 -10.07
C ASP A 7 -1.05 1.46 -10.02
N THR A 8 -2.11 1.69 -10.79
CA THR A 8 -3.27 0.80 -10.86
C THR A 8 -3.16 -0.10 -12.09
N PHE A 9 -3.35 -1.41 -11.90
CA PHE A 9 -3.25 -2.46 -12.89
C PHE A 9 -4.61 -3.13 -13.08
N LYS A 10 -5.01 -3.29 -14.35
CA LYS A 10 -6.18 -4.10 -14.72
C LYS A 10 -5.69 -5.43 -15.26
N VAL A 11 -5.69 -6.46 -14.41
CA VAL A 11 -5.15 -7.79 -14.69
C VAL A 11 -6.24 -8.67 -15.32
N LYS A 12 -5.89 -9.34 -16.42
CA LYS A 12 -6.78 -10.30 -17.08
C LYS A 12 -7.13 -11.44 -16.12
N ILE A 13 -8.41 -11.82 -16.09
CA ILE A 13 -8.89 -12.97 -15.32
C ILE A 13 -8.06 -14.22 -15.63
N GLY A 14 -7.65 -14.95 -14.59
CA GLY A 14 -6.80 -16.13 -14.66
C GLY A 14 -5.30 -15.86 -14.60
N ASN A 15 -4.85 -14.60 -14.61
CA ASN A 15 -3.43 -14.24 -14.47
C ASN A 15 -3.06 -13.64 -13.10
N GLU A 16 -3.99 -13.58 -12.16
CA GLU A 16 -3.84 -12.92 -10.85
C GLU A 16 -2.73 -13.58 -10.02
N GLU A 17 -2.71 -14.91 -9.95
CA GLU A 17 -1.69 -15.65 -9.19
C GLU A 17 -0.29 -15.42 -9.77
N LYS A 18 -0.16 -15.53 -11.10
CA LYS A 18 1.10 -15.23 -11.81
C LYS A 18 1.54 -13.78 -11.59
N PHE A 19 0.59 -12.85 -11.59
CA PHE A 19 0.86 -11.44 -11.34
C PHE A 19 1.38 -11.22 -9.91
N GLU A 20 0.79 -11.88 -8.92
CA GLU A 20 1.28 -11.80 -7.54
C GLU A 20 2.62 -12.49 -7.33
N GLU A 21 2.84 -13.66 -7.91
CA GLU A 21 4.13 -14.36 -7.89
C GLU A 21 5.21 -13.47 -8.48
N PHE A 22 4.93 -12.84 -9.63
CA PHE A 22 5.84 -11.87 -10.23
C PHE A 22 6.22 -10.76 -9.24
N TRP A 23 5.27 -10.19 -8.49
CA TRP A 23 5.59 -9.17 -7.49
C TRP A 23 6.26 -9.69 -6.22
N ARG A 24 6.00 -10.94 -5.81
CA ARG A 24 6.64 -11.59 -4.66
C ARG A 24 8.11 -11.93 -4.93
N GLU A 25 8.40 -12.48 -6.10
CA GLU A 25 9.77 -12.85 -6.50
C GLU A 25 10.62 -11.65 -6.86
N ARG A 26 9.96 -10.53 -7.14
CA ARG A 26 10.63 -9.31 -7.54
C ARG A 26 11.44 -8.71 -6.41
N LYS A 27 12.76 -8.74 -6.58
CA LYS A 27 13.66 -7.84 -5.87
C LYS A 27 13.39 -6.40 -6.30
N LEU A 28 12.61 -5.69 -5.49
CA LEU A 28 12.41 -4.26 -5.67
C LEU A 28 13.72 -3.56 -5.29
N SER A 29 14.40 -2.99 -6.29
CA SER A 29 15.57 -2.11 -6.13
C SER A 29 15.25 -0.77 -5.41
N LEU A 30 14.18 -0.74 -4.62
CA LEU A 30 13.75 0.39 -3.80
C LEU A 30 14.43 0.36 -2.42
N GLU A 31 14.78 -0.84 -1.95
CA GLU A 31 15.56 -1.00 -0.74
C GLU A 31 16.90 -0.26 -0.89
N GLY A 32 17.14 0.71 0.00
CA GLY A 32 18.33 1.56 -0.02
C GLY A 32 18.23 2.83 -0.87
N GLN A 33 17.10 3.12 -1.52
CA GLN A 33 16.90 4.41 -2.18
C GLN A 33 16.64 5.51 -1.16
N SER A 34 17.27 6.68 -1.36
CA SER A 34 17.02 7.86 -0.52
C SER A 34 15.52 8.17 -0.48
N GLY A 35 15.02 8.46 0.71
CA GLY A 35 13.63 8.85 0.93
C GLY A 35 12.58 7.77 0.66
N PHE A 36 12.93 6.57 0.20
CA PHE A 36 11.96 5.47 0.09
C PHE A 36 11.51 5.03 1.48
N SER A 37 10.20 4.97 1.71
CA SER A 37 9.62 4.60 3.01
C SER A 37 8.97 3.21 2.97
N SER A 38 8.12 2.94 1.99
CA SER A 38 7.42 1.66 1.88
C SER A 38 6.89 1.40 0.48
N PHE A 39 6.67 0.11 0.20
CA PHE A 39 5.98 -0.39 -0.97
C PHE A 39 4.89 -1.36 -0.51
N MET A 40 3.73 -1.31 -1.14
CA MET A 40 2.63 -2.25 -0.93
C MET A 40 2.03 -2.60 -2.29
N LEU A 41 1.68 -3.87 -2.50
CA LEU A 41 0.77 -4.30 -3.56
C LEU A 41 -0.55 -4.66 -2.88
N VAL A 42 -1.65 -4.06 -3.32
CA VAL A 42 -2.99 -4.34 -2.83
C VAL A 42 -3.86 -4.84 -3.97
N ARG A 43 -4.83 -5.70 -3.65
CA ARG A 43 -5.85 -6.21 -4.56
C ARG A 43 -7.18 -5.52 -4.24
N GLY A 44 -8.00 -5.24 -5.26
CA GLY A 44 -9.36 -4.75 -5.09
C GLY A 44 -10.24 -5.75 -4.36
N GLU A 45 -11.05 -5.26 -3.41
CA GLU A 45 -11.98 -6.09 -2.62
C GLU A 45 -13.15 -6.60 -3.48
N ASP A 46 -13.69 -5.74 -4.34
CA ASP A 46 -14.81 -6.06 -5.25
C ASP A 46 -14.48 -7.10 -6.33
N ASP A 47 -13.21 -7.51 -6.44
CA ASP A 47 -12.73 -8.50 -7.40
C ASP A 47 -12.75 -9.93 -6.84
N PHE A 48 -13.23 -10.12 -5.60
CA PHE A 48 -13.23 -11.41 -4.92
C PHE A 48 -14.60 -11.73 -4.28
N ASP A 49 -15.17 -12.88 -4.64
CA ASP A 49 -16.34 -13.46 -3.96
C ASP A 49 -15.91 -14.79 -3.34
N GLU A 50 -15.77 -14.80 -2.02
CA GLU A 50 -15.37 -15.96 -1.20
C GLU A 50 -16.40 -17.10 -1.23
N THR A 51 -17.64 -16.82 -1.66
CA THR A 51 -18.74 -17.78 -1.61
C THR A 51 -18.86 -18.66 -2.85
N GLN A 52 -18.09 -18.38 -3.92
CA GLN A 52 -18.00 -19.25 -5.08
C GLN A 52 -16.77 -20.15 -5.03
N GLU A 53 -16.95 -21.47 -5.17
CA GLU A 53 -15.83 -22.37 -5.50
C GLU A 53 -15.21 -21.91 -6.83
N GLY A 54 -13.97 -21.40 -6.77
CA GLY A 54 -13.30 -20.77 -7.91
C GLY A 54 -13.39 -19.24 -7.96
N GLY A 55 -13.98 -18.62 -6.92
CA GLY A 55 -14.02 -17.19 -6.56
C GLY A 55 -13.44 -16.21 -7.58
N ARG A 56 -14.15 -15.96 -8.69
CA ARG A 56 -13.74 -14.99 -9.71
C ARG A 56 -14.94 -14.49 -10.49
N LEU A 57 -15.52 -13.39 -10.04
CA LEU A 57 -16.21 -12.47 -10.94
C LEU A 57 -15.82 -11.06 -10.54
N ALA A 58 -14.66 -10.61 -11.00
CA ALA A 58 -14.50 -9.17 -11.14
C ALA A 58 -15.62 -8.70 -12.07
N ARG A 59 -16.51 -7.86 -11.56
CA ARG A 59 -17.78 -7.48 -12.22
C ARG A 59 -17.57 -6.95 -13.65
N ASP A 60 -16.38 -6.42 -13.92
CA ASP A 60 -16.00 -5.78 -15.18
C ASP A 60 -15.04 -6.63 -16.04
N GLY A 61 -14.78 -7.89 -15.68
CA GLY A 61 -13.97 -8.83 -16.48
C GLY A 61 -12.45 -8.70 -16.30
N PHE A 62 -11.99 -8.07 -15.22
CA PHE A 62 -10.56 -7.98 -14.84
C PHE A 62 -10.38 -7.79 -13.34
N ALA A 63 -9.32 -8.34 -12.77
CA ALA A 63 -8.96 -8.05 -11.38
C ALA A 63 -8.15 -6.74 -11.29
N THR A 64 -8.45 -5.92 -10.30
CA THR A 64 -7.76 -4.67 -10.00
C THR A 64 -6.67 -4.90 -8.98
N PHE A 65 -5.47 -4.44 -9.31
CA PHE A 65 -4.36 -4.38 -8.37
C PHE A 65 -3.81 -2.96 -8.32
N GLU A 66 -3.29 -2.54 -7.17
CA GLU A 66 -2.64 -1.25 -7.02
C GLU A 66 -1.33 -1.40 -6.27
N THR A 67 -0.24 -0.88 -6.82
CA THR A 67 0.98 -0.69 -6.05
C THR A 67 0.99 0.69 -5.45
N THR A 68 1.28 0.80 -4.16
CA THR A 68 1.49 2.07 -3.46
C THR A 68 2.94 2.17 -3.02
N THR A 69 3.63 3.24 -3.40
CA THR A 69 4.93 3.59 -2.82
C THR A 69 4.88 4.92 -2.11
N VAL A 70 5.54 4.96 -0.95
CA VAL A 70 5.61 6.15 -0.11
C VAL A 70 7.05 6.63 -0.05
N TRP A 71 7.22 7.93 -0.25
CA TRP A 71 8.48 8.63 -0.28
C TRP A 71 8.47 9.79 0.71
N LEU A 72 9.64 10.12 1.26
CA LEU A 72 9.81 11.20 2.21
C LEU A 72 9.60 12.56 1.54
N HIS A 73 10.11 12.71 0.31
CA HIS A 73 9.93 13.91 -0.51
C HIS A 73 9.66 13.53 -1.97
N ARG A 74 9.02 14.46 -2.69
CA ARG A 74 8.83 14.35 -4.15
C ARG A 74 10.16 14.22 -4.90
N MET A 75 11.16 14.99 -4.49
CA MET A 75 12.49 15.01 -5.12
C MET A 75 13.19 13.66 -5.04
N ASP A 76 13.08 12.94 -3.91
CA ASP A 76 13.65 11.59 -3.76
C ASP A 76 13.07 10.61 -4.81
N PHE A 77 11.76 10.70 -5.06
CA PHE A 77 11.10 9.93 -6.10
C PHE A 77 11.57 10.33 -7.50
N ASP A 78 11.65 11.62 -7.80
CA ASP A 78 12.08 12.11 -9.11
C ASP A 78 13.55 11.75 -9.40
N ASP A 79 14.42 11.80 -8.39
CA ASP A 79 15.82 11.37 -8.46
C ASP A 79 15.95 9.87 -8.71
N TRP A 80 15.14 9.07 -8.02
CA TRP A 80 15.08 7.63 -8.27
C TRP A 80 14.58 7.33 -9.68
N ARG A 81 13.52 8.02 -10.12
CA ARG A 81 12.90 7.84 -11.44
C ARG A 81 13.85 8.23 -12.56
N SER A 82 14.52 9.37 -12.46
CA SER A 82 15.46 9.86 -13.47
C SER A 82 16.67 8.95 -13.66
N LYS A 83 17.18 8.33 -12.57
CA LYS A 83 18.22 7.28 -12.64
C LYS A 83 17.76 6.03 -13.38
N LYS A 84 16.45 5.76 -13.41
CA LYS A 84 15.85 4.64 -14.15
C LYS A 84 15.53 4.97 -15.60
N ASP A 85 15.14 6.19 -15.92
CA ASP A 85 14.78 6.60 -17.30
C ASP A 85 16.00 6.77 -18.25
N SER A 86 17.19 6.34 -17.82
CA SER A 86 18.33 6.16 -18.73
C SER A 86 17.98 5.17 -19.86
N PRO A 87 18.40 5.43 -21.12
CA PRO A 87 18.03 4.62 -22.29
C PRO A 87 18.35 3.12 -22.17
N ASP A 88 19.26 2.72 -21.26
CA ASP A 88 19.62 1.33 -20.98
C ASP A 88 18.63 0.58 -20.05
N LYS A 89 17.67 1.26 -19.41
CA LYS A 89 16.78 0.66 -18.39
C LYS A 89 15.32 1.12 -18.51
N LYS A 90 14.74 0.96 -19.69
CA LYS A 90 13.36 1.38 -19.97
C LYS A 90 12.33 0.66 -19.08
N ARG A 91 11.46 1.50 -18.48
CA ARG A 91 10.07 1.26 -17.97
C ARG A 91 9.89 1.04 -16.47
N GLY A 92 9.88 2.14 -15.69
CA GLY A 92 9.14 2.28 -14.43
C GLY A 92 9.39 1.20 -13.36
N PHE A 93 8.40 0.95 -12.50
CA PHE A 93 8.38 -0.22 -11.62
C PHE A 93 8.20 -1.52 -12.41
N LEU A 94 8.69 -1.69 -13.65
CA LEU A 94 8.55 -2.92 -14.47
C LEU A 94 9.89 -3.23 -15.17
N ALA A 95 10.87 -3.74 -14.42
CA ALA A 95 12.22 -4.06 -14.88
C ALA A 95 12.45 -5.59 -14.83
N MET A 96 11.57 -6.30 -15.53
CA MET A 96 11.74 -7.54 -16.30
C MET A 96 10.74 -7.38 -17.46
N SER A 97 10.98 -8.06 -18.60
CA SER A 97 10.42 -7.68 -19.91
C SER A 97 9.03 -7.06 -19.75
N ALA A 98 8.93 -5.76 -20.04
CA ALA A 98 7.66 -5.04 -19.90
C ALA A 98 6.53 -5.75 -20.67
N GLU A 99 6.89 -6.64 -21.60
CA GLU A 99 6.05 -7.52 -22.38
C GLU A 99 5.39 -8.65 -21.57
N ASP A 100 6.10 -9.37 -20.69
CA ASP A 100 5.51 -10.49 -19.94
C ASP A 100 4.42 -10.01 -18.97
N VAL A 101 4.67 -8.91 -18.26
CA VAL A 101 3.67 -8.29 -17.41
C VAL A 101 2.59 -7.63 -18.26
N ALA A 102 2.94 -6.90 -19.33
CA ALA A 102 1.93 -6.29 -20.19
C ALA A 102 0.99 -7.32 -20.83
N ALA A 103 1.46 -8.55 -21.10
CA ALA A 103 0.64 -9.63 -21.60
C ALA A 103 -0.46 -10.04 -20.61
N MET A 104 -0.21 -9.89 -19.31
CA MET A 104 -1.19 -10.16 -18.23
C MET A 104 -2.21 -9.03 -18.03
N LEU A 105 -1.95 -7.83 -18.57
CA LEU A 105 -2.78 -6.65 -18.35
C LEU A 105 -3.77 -6.41 -19.51
N LEU A 106 -4.92 -5.84 -19.20
CA LEU A 106 -5.87 -5.32 -20.20
C LEU A 106 -5.44 -3.98 -20.78
N ALA A 107 -4.73 -3.19 -19.99
CA ALA A 107 -4.27 -1.87 -20.37
C ALA A 107 -2.94 -1.57 -19.65
N PRO A 108 -2.14 -0.62 -20.16
CA PRO A 108 -1.01 -0.10 -19.41
C PRO A 108 -1.44 0.40 -18.01
N PRO A 109 -0.57 0.31 -16.99
CA PRO A 109 -0.92 0.77 -15.66
C PRO A 109 -1.18 2.28 -15.63
N GLU A 110 -2.18 2.69 -14.87
CA GLU A 110 -2.49 4.10 -14.63
C GLU A 110 -1.70 4.59 -13.41
N GLN A 111 -0.78 5.53 -13.64
CA GLN A 111 -0.01 6.15 -12.55
C GLN A 111 -0.70 7.40 -12.02
N ARG A 112 -0.76 7.51 -10.70
CA ARG A 112 -1.25 8.69 -9.99
C ARG A 112 -0.25 9.10 -8.91
N LEU A 113 -0.08 10.41 -8.78
CA LEU A 113 0.89 11.06 -7.90
C LEU A 113 0.13 11.89 -6.86
N TYR A 114 0.53 11.79 -5.60
CA TYR A 114 -0.17 12.40 -4.49
C TYR A 114 0.80 13.05 -3.51
N GLU A 115 0.38 14.18 -2.93
CA GLU A 115 1.01 14.77 -1.77
C GLU A 115 0.17 14.45 -0.53
N THR A 116 0.82 14.04 0.55
CA THR A 116 0.11 13.82 1.81
C THR A 116 -0.22 15.17 2.47
N VAL A 117 -1.51 15.48 2.59
CA VAL A 117 -1.98 16.70 3.26
C VAL A 117 -2.03 16.51 4.78
N VAL A 118 -2.43 15.33 5.24
CA VAL A 118 -2.52 14.98 6.67
C VAL A 118 -1.87 13.61 6.87
N THR A 119 -1.11 13.46 7.95
CA THR A 119 -0.64 12.15 8.41
C THR A 119 -0.69 12.11 9.92
N LEU A 120 -1.37 11.09 10.46
CA LEU A 120 -1.37 10.83 11.88
C LEU A 120 -0.17 9.94 12.23
N PRO A 121 0.59 10.24 13.29
CA PRO A 121 1.55 9.28 13.80
C PRO A 121 0.80 8.03 14.26
N LYS A 122 1.39 6.84 14.08
CA LYS A 122 0.94 5.67 14.85
C LYS A 122 1.05 6.09 16.32
N ALA A 123 -0.03 5.99 17.08
CA ALA A 123 0.04 6.21 18.53
C ALA A 123 1.19 5.34 19.05
N ALA A 124 2.15 5.96 19.75
CA ALA A 124 3.17 5.18 20.42
C ALA A 124 2.44 4.16 21.29
N GLU A 125 2.78 2.88 21.16
CA GLU A 125 2.36 1.88 22.13
C GLU A 125 3.10 2.20 23.44
N GLU A 126 2.68 3.24 24.14
CA GLU A 126 3.12 3.53 25.50
C GLU A 126 2.50 2.46 26.42
N ASN A 127 3.29 1.43 26.67
CA ASN A 127 3.29 0.61 27.87
C ASN A 127 1.94 0.03 28.32
N VAL A 128 1.51 -1.10 27.71
CA VAL A 128 0.60 -2.07 28.37
C VAL A 128 1.38 -2.89 29.44
N ARG A 129 2.19 -2.20 30.26
CA ARG A 129 2.85 -2.74 31.45
C ARG A 129 3.02 -1.64 32.50
N LEU A 130 1.90 -1.22 33.08
CA LEU A 130 1.83 -1.03 34.52
C LEU A 130 0.69 -1.92 35.02
N GLY A 131 1.05 -3.12 35.47
CA GLY A 131 0.21 -3.85 36.40
C GLY A 131 0.14 -3.06 37.70
N GLY A 132 -1.06 -2.91 38.25
CA GLY A 132 -1.27 -2.42 39.62
C GLY A 132 -2.27 -1.27 39.71
N LEU A 133 -3.45 -1.62 40.24
CA LEU A 133 -4.33 -0.75 41.03
C LEU A 133 -5.11 0.34 40.28
N PHE A 134 -6.15 -0.08 39.55
CA PHE A 134 -7.42 0.65 39.60
C PHE A 134 -8.38 -0.20 40.44
N ASP A 135 -8.32 0.01 41.75
CA ASP A 135 -9.30 -0.53 42.68
C ASP A 135 -10.43 0.50 42.82
N TRP A 136 -11.60 0.16 42.28
CA TRP A 136 -12.80 1.00 42.29
C TRP A 136 -13.55 0.96 43.63
N GLU A 137 -13.02 0.27 44.64
CA GLU A 137 -13.67 0.14 45.97
C GLU A 137 -13.14 1.11 47.05
N GLU A 138 -12.14 1.96 46.80
CA GLU A 138 -11.53 2.81 47.85
C GLU A 138 -11.71 4.33 47.69
N ASN A 139 -12.82 4.81 47.11
CA ASN A 139 -13.12 6.26 47.16
C ASN A 139 -14.62 6.55 47.33
N PRO A 140 -15.14 6.54 48.58
CA PRO A 140 -16.56 6.81 48.83
C PRO A 140 -16.93 8.30 48.77
N ASP A 141 -15.99 9.21 48.54
CA ASP A 141 -16.20 10.64 48.81
C ASP A 141 -16.48 11.50 47.55
N TYR A 142 -16.91 10.89 46.43
CA TYR A 142 -17.29 11.63 45.21
C TYR A 142 -18.80 11.93 45.11
N PHE A 143 -19.44 12.20 46.23
CA PHE A 143 -20.78 12.82 46.29
C PHE A 143 -20.85 13.77 47.48
N ASP A 144 -20.28 14.96 47.33
CA ASP A 144 -20.59 16.11 48.18
C ASP A 144 -20.77 17.36 47.29
N GLY A 145 -22.01 17.85 47.26
CA GLY A 145 -22.45 19.19 46.79
C GLY A 145 -22.26 19.51 45.30
N ASP A 146 -23.18 20.09 44.55
CA ASP A 146 -24.40 20.84 44.86
C ASP A 146 -25.28 20.80 43.60
N LEU A 147 -26.56 20.47 43.75
CA LEU A 147 -27.59 20.84 42.78
C LEU A 147 -28.58 21.74 43.51
N TYR A 148 -28.56 23.01 43.12
CA TYR A 148 -29.58 24.01 43.39
C TYR A 148 -30.97 23.54 42.92
#